data_AF-A0A0K2SPX8-F1
#
_entry.id   AF-A0A0K2SPX8-F1
#
_cell.length_a   1.000
_cell.length_b   1.000
_cell.length_c   1.000
_cell.angle_alpha   90.00
_cell.angle_beta   90.00
_cell.angle_gamma   90.00
#
_symmetry.space_group_name_H-M   'P 1'
#
loop_
_entity.id
_entity.type
_entity.pdbx_description
1 polymer ?
#
loop_
_entity_poly.entity_id
_entity_poly.type
_entity_poly.pdbx_seq_one_letter_code
_entity_poly.pdbx_strand_id
1 'polypeptide(L)'
;MVLQLPARRVPEAVRLILERFARERAPGEDFRAYLARVGATSFRPLLEPLQTLVPPEAAPDLYRDLGSEEAEFQVSIGQGECNA
;
A
#
# COMPACT_ATOMS: atom_id res chain seq x y z
N MET A 1 -6.14 7.49 -12.85
CA MET A 1 -4.90 7.65 -12.04
C MET A 1 -4.47 6.27 -11.61
N VAL A 2 -3.19 5.92 -11.81
CA VAL A 2 -2.59 4.69 -11.28
C VAL A 2 -1.37 5.10 -10.46
N LEU A 3 -1.36 4.75 -9.18
CA LEU A 3 -0.23 4.93 -8.26
C LEU A 3 0.15 3.54 -7.72
N GLN A 4 1.43 3.29 -7.51
CA GLN A 4 1.93 2.04 -6.95
C GLN A 4 2.24 2.27 -5.48
N LEU A 5 1.62 1.48 -4.59
CA LEU A 5 1.82 1.59 -3.15
C LEU A 5 2.26 0.24 -2.58
N PRO A 6 3.20 0.22 -1.62
CA PRO A 6 3.46 -0.98 -0.85
C PRO A 6 2.16 -1.45 -0.18
N ALA A 7 1.87 -2.76 -0.25
CA ALA A 7 0.59 -3.30 0.23
C ALA A 7 0.32 -2.94 1.71
N ARG A 8 1.37 -2.92 2.54
CA ARG A 8 1.29 -2.49 3.95
C ARG A 8 0.86 -1.05 4.17
N ARG A 9 1.02 -0.17 3.18
CA ARG A 9 0.61 1.25 3.25
C ARG A 9 -0.78 1.51 2.69
N VAL A 10 -1.44 0.51 2.12
CA VAL A 10 -2.82 0.65 1.60
C VAL A 10 -3.82 1.09 2.68
N PRO A 11 -3.80 0.53 3.92
CA PRO A 11 -4.70 1.01 4.97
C PRO A 11 -4.52 2.49 5.31
N GLU A 12 -3.27 2.97 5.31
CA GLU A 12 -2.96 4.38 5.53
C GLU A 12 -3.46 5.26 4.38
N ALA A 13 -3.27 4.82 3.13
CA ALA A 13 -3.79 5.52 1.96
C ALA A 13 -5.31 5.67 2.00
N VAL A 14 -6.03 4.61 2.37
CA VAL A 14 -7.50 4.63 2.53
C VAL A 14 -7.90 5.64 3.62
N ARG A 15 -7.21 5.62 4.76
CA ARG A 15 -7.45 6.58 5.85
C ARG A 15 -7.31 8.02 5.37
N LEU A 16 -6.20 8.36 4.70
CA LEU A 16 -5.95 9.73 4.20
C LEU A 16 -7.03 10.18 3.20
N ILE A 17 -7.47 9.31 2.30
CA ILE A 17 -8.55 9.59 1.35
C ILE A 17 -9.85 9.90 2.08
N LEU A 18 -10.22 9.07 3.06
CA LEU A 18 -11.45 9.23 3.83
C LEU A 18 -11.43 10.48 4.70
N GLU A 19 -10.29 10.80 5.32
CA GLU A 19 -10.12 12.04 6.10
C GLU A 19 -10.28 13.29 5.24
N ARG A 20 -9.69 13.28 4.04
CA ARG A 20 -9.84 14.39 3.09
C ARG A 20 -11.30 14.54 2.66
N PHE A 21 -11.97 13.43 2.33
CA PHE A 21 -13.40 13.45 2.00
C PHE A 21 -14.24 14.01 3.15
N ALA A 22 -14.03 13.53 4.37
CA ALA A 22 -14.79 13.98 5.54
C ALA A 22 -14.64 15.49 5.79
N ARG A 23 -13.46 16.05 5.54
CA ARG A 23 -13.14 17.48 5.72
C ARG A 23 -13.67 18.37 4.58
N GLU A 24 -13.65 17.89 3.34
CA GLU A 24 -13.89 18.72 2.15
C GLU A 24 -15.24 18.48 1.46
N ARG A 25 -16.02 17.48 1.92
CA ARG A 25 -17.33 17.20 1.33
C ARG A 25 -18.33 18.32 1.59
N ALA A 26 -19.18 18.58 0.61
CA ALA A 26 -20.32 19.47 0.79
C ALA A 26 -21.44 18.78 1.62
N PRO A 27 -22.37 19.54 2.22
CA PRO A 27 -23.53 18.97 2.89
C PRO A 27 -24.32 18.05 1.95
N GLY A 28 -24.57 16.81 2.37
CA GLY A 28 -25.27 15.81 1.57
C GLY A 28 -24.46 15.19 0.42
N GLU A 29 -23.19 15.58 0.24
CA GLU A 29 -22.34 15.01 -0.80
C GLU A 29 -21.85 13.60 -0.42
N ASP A 30 -22.12 12.64 -1.31
CA ASP A 30 -21.56 11.30 -1.21
C ASP A 30 -20.14 11.23 -1.81
N PHE A 31 -19.46 10.11 -1.59
CA PHE A 31 -18.08 9.95 -2.04
C PHE A 31 -17.94 9.94 -3.58
N ARG A 32 -18.94 9.45 -4.32
CA ARG A 32 -18.90 9.41 -5.79
C ARG A 32 -19.02 10.81 -6.38
N ALA A 33 -19.95 11.61 -5.86
CA ALA A 33 -20.12 13.01 -6.22
C ALA A 33 -18.87 13.83 -5.87
N TYR A 34 -18.29 13.62 -4.68
CA TYR A 34 -17.03 14.23 -4.29
C TYR A 34 -15.90 13.90 -5.27
N LEU A 35 -15.71 12.61 -5.60
CA LEU A 35 -14.69 12.17 -6.57
C LEU A 35 -14.89 12.78 -7.96
N ALA A 36 -16.14 12.91 -8.42
CA ALA A 36 -16.45 13.56 -9.69
C ALA A 36 -16.09 15.05 -9.67
N ARG A 37 -16.28 15.73 -8.53
CA ARG A 37 -15.98 17.16 -8.35
C ARG A 37 -14.49 17.45 -8.25
N VAL A 38 -13.75 16.71 -7.42
CA VAL A 38 -12.31 16.99 -7.18
C VAL A 38 -11.39 16.27 -8.15
N GLY A 39 -11.87 15.21 -8.80
CA GLY A 39 -11.10 14.35 -9.69
C GLY A 39 -10.14 13.43 -8.94
N ALA A 40 -10.03 12.18 -9.38
CA ALA A 40 -9.18 11.17 -8.75
C ALA A 40 -7.68 11.53 -8.76
N THR A 41 -7.22 12.31 -9.73
CA THR A 41 -5.82 12.77 -9.81
C THR A 41 -5.44 13.74 -8.69
N SER A 42 -6.42 14.43 -8.10
CA SER A 42 -6.17 15.40 -7.01
C SER A 42 -5.63 14.76 -5.73
N PHE A 43 -5.73 13.43 -5.58
CA PHE A 43 -5.19 12.70 -4.43
C PHE A 43 -3.70 12.37 -4.57
N ARG A 44 -3.09 12.58 -5.75
CA ARG A 44 -1.68 12.24 -5.97
C ARG A 44 -0.73 12.88 -4.95
N PRO A 45 -0.79 14.20 -4.66
CA PRO A 45 0.11 14.79 -3.66
C PRO A 45 -0.08 14.23 -2.25
N LEU A 46 -1.30 13.80 -1.92
CA LEU A 46 -1.62 13.19 -0.63
C LEU A 46 -1.03 11.78 -0.49
N LEU A 47 -0.96 11.04 -1.60
CA LEU A 47 -0.53 9.64 -1.63
C LEU A 47 0.95 9.47 -2.00
N GLU A 48 1.57 10.48 -2.62
CA GLU A 48 2.97 10.46 -3.04
C GLU A 48 3.95 10.10 -1.93
N PRO A 49 3.83 10.64 -0.69
CA PRO A 49 4.72 10.27 0.42
C PRO A 49 4.69 8.78 0.77
N LEU A 50 3.58 8.09 0.48
CA LEU A 50 3.43 6.66 0.76
C LEU A 50 4.12 5.77 -0.27
N GLN A 51 4.58 6.31 -1.40
CA GLN A 51 5.27 5.55 -2.44
C GLN A 51 6.74 5.27 -2.12
N THR A 52 7.34 6.01 -1.18
CA THR A 52 8.77 5.89 -0.89
C THR A 52 9.11 4.57 -0.22
N LEU A 53 9.77 3.69 -0.94
CA LEU A 53 10.45 2.53 -0.37
C LEU A 53 11.78 2.99 0.25
N VAL A 54 12.00 2.64 1.51
CA VAL A 54 13.30 2.77 2.16
C VAL A 54 14.03 1.43 2.04
N PRO A 55 15.38 1.41 2.15
CA PRO A 55 16.13 0.16 2.05
C PRO A 55 15.58 -0.92 3.00
N PRO A 56 15.66 -2.22 2.64
CA PRO A 56 15.15 -3.32 3.46
C PRO A 56 15.69 -3.31 4.89
N GLU A 57 16.92 -2.83 5.10
CA GLU A 57 17.55 -2.71 6.41
C GLU A 57 16.86 -1.66 7.29
N ALA A 58 16.22 -0.66 6.68
CA ALA A 58 15.54 0.44 7.37
C ALA A 58 14.03 0.19 7.57
N ALA A 59 13.39 -0.63 6.73
CA ALA A 59 12.00 -1.05 6.91
C ALA A 59 11.75 -2.46 6.35
N PRO A 60 12.24 -3.51 7.03
CA PRO A 60 12.14 -4.89 6.55
C PRO A 60 10.69 -5.35 6.38
N ASP A 61 9.75 -4.79 7.14
CA ASP A 61 8.33 -5.12 7.05
C ASP A 61 7.73 -4.80 5.68
N LEU A 62 8.20 -3.75 4.99
CA LEU A 62 7.70 -3.41 3.65
C LEU A 62 8.04 -4.47 2.60
N TYR A 63 8.99 -5.35 2.91
CA TYR A 63 9.46 -6.45 2.07
C TYR A 63 8.94 -7.82 2.54
N ARG A 64 8.10 -7.85 3.58
CA ARG A 64 7.46 -9.07 4.09
C ARG A 64 6.04 -9.19 3.55
N ASP A 65 5.75 -10.35 2.98
CA ASP A 65 4.40 -10.71 2.53
C ASP A 65 3.35 -10.58 3.65
N LEU A 66 2.17 -10.09 3.27
CA LEU A 66 1.06 -9.92 4.18
C LEU A 66 0.51 -11.29 4.60
N GLY A 67 0.30 -11.49 5.90
CA GLY A 67 -0.17 -12.77 6.45
C GLY A 67 0.92 -13.84 6.61
N SER A 68 2.19 -13.51 6.32
CA SER A 68 3.31 -14.39 6.64
C SER A 68 3.67 -14.27 8.12
N GLU A 69 3.16 -15.23 8.90
CA GLU A 69 3.63 -15.50 10.26
C GLU A 69 4.83 -16.44 10.13
N GLU A 70 6.04 -15.88 10.26
CA GLU A 70 7.25 -16.63 10.66
C GLU A 70 7.73 -17.75 9.72
N ALA A 71 8.44 -17.38 8.66
CA ALA A 71 9.75 -17.97 8.42
C ALA A 71 10.57 -16.99 7.58
N GLU A 72 11.73 -16.56 8.10
CA GLU A 72 12.81 -16.18 7.19
C GLU A 72 13.01 -17.34 6.22
N PHE A 73 13.20 -17.03 4.93
CA PHE A 73 13.48 -18.08 3.95
C PHE A 73 14.69 -18.89 4.43
N GLN A 74 14.43 -20.13 4.87
CA GLN A 74 15.44 -21.01 5.38
C GLN A 74 15.86 -21.94 4.25
N VAL A 75 17.13 -21.86 3.85
CA VAL A 75 17.68 -22.73 2.82
C VAL A 75 17.73 -24.16 3.39
N SER A 76 16.79 -25.00 2.95
CA SER A 76 16.86 -26.44 3.16
C SER A 76 17.55 -27.09 1.95
N ILE A 77 18.77 -27.58 2.11
CA ILE A 77 19.42 -28.43 1.11
C ILE A 77 18.84 -29.84 1.28
N GLY A 78 17.91 -30.22 0.40
CA GLY A 78 17.49 -31.61 0.26
C GLY A 78 18.56 -32.43 -0.47
N GLN A 79 18.63 -33.74 -0.20
CA GLN A 79 19.47 -34.65 -1.00
C GLN A 79 18.92 -34.63 -2.43
N GLY A 80 19.69 -34.10 -3.38
CA GLY A 80 19.28 -34.04 -4.77
C GLY A 80 19.19 -35.45 -5.34
N GLU A 81 18.08 -35.78 -5.99
CA GLU A 81 17.87 -37.09 -6.64
C GLU A 81 18.67 -37.26 -7.94
N CYS A 82 19.56 -36.33 -8.28
CA CYS A 82 20.44 -36.44 -9.44
C CYS A 82 21.65 -37.33 -9.10
N ASN A 83 21.39 -38.63 -9.01
CA ASN A 83 22.39 -39.66 -9.27
C ASN A 83 21.69 -40.80 -10.04
N ALA A 84 21.64 -40.65 -11.36
CA ALA A 84 21.20 -41.67 -12.31
C ALA A 84 22.23 -41.77 -13.45
#